data_AF-A0A0J9U2B5-F1
#
_entry.id   AF-A0A0J9U2B5-F1
#
_cell.length_a   1.000
_cell.length_b   1.000
_cell.length_c   1.000
_cell.angle_alpha   90.00
_cell.angle_beta   90.00
_cell.angle_gamma   90.00
#
_symmetry.space_group_name_H-M   'P 1'
#
loop_
_entity.id
_entity.type
_entity.pdbx_description
1 polymer ?
#
loop_
_entity_poly.entity_id
_entity_poly.type
_entity_poly.pdbx_seq_one_letter_code
_entity_poly.pdbx_strand_id
1 'polypeptide(L)'
;MLKELLDNWDSTLSSLGMVENNNKMCEYLNYWIHHKTKGNRHRSKIIKLFYYRWDDLNNLKNKNKHCKHKNFNIGEKEFTRKKDLYEFLEFYDSIKGKLEKGESTNNAKYCDYIKSNFEKYYYMVQEDKCKNASIYSNETLLFRNKFKDKPEISFLNEKCGGKYLDLVFNENFEEMKSSANLPEANRPERFSPNAGSVAHTKGEISERSHKVENVLKHLPSYKTYEELNSKVNVDKHCSDCMDILHLEFDHPGINHFCRMLSKNLRELSEMDSAKSKDRCEYFTHWMNEEIWKKLSNSNSSTLNIPLVNILLNIGHTINNKLRKNHCPYDFNSDYTYKELQERKDLHDFFKNYKKIETKDSSISISDKALCAYVSYIYKLYKRHIGGCCEYYDKNNHYEEHCQEYFKCDSKLNPNNLLIKLNCNEKESVEDSQKIFEKLTIDRGVILFTEKSKQRYKELVTGNYYHPSNLKTLIKSCRMETPFT
;
A
#
# COMPACT_ATOMS: atom_id res chain seq x y z
N MET A 1 -46.17 -29.72 -2.46
CA MET A 1 -45.02 -29.33 -3.32
C MET A 1 -43.84 -30.31 -3.29
N LEU A 2 -42.91 -30.32 -2.31
CA LEU A 2 -41.74 -31.23 -2.36
C LEU A 2 -42.16 -32.71 -2.48
N LYS A 3 -43.14 -33.12 -1.66
CA LYS A 3 -43.72 -34.45 -1.74
C LYS A 3 -44.27 -34.77 -3.14
N GLU A 4 -45.08 -33.89 -3.72
CA GLU A 4 -45.64 -34.07 -5.07
C GLU A 4 -44.58 -34.17 -6.16
N LEU A 5 -43.53 -33.34 -6.09
CA LEU A 5 -42.41 -33.35 -7.04
C LEU A 5 -41.62 -34.66 -6.98
N LEU A 6 -41.28 -35.13 -5.77
CA LEU A 6 -40.61 -36.42 -5.58
C LEU A 6 -41.55 -37.59 -5.89
N ASP A 7 -42.85 -37.42 -5.66
CA ASP A 7 -43.82 -38.46 -5.93
C ASP A 7 -43.94 -38.76 -7.43
N ASN A 8 -43.98 -37.70 -8.23
CA ASN A 8 -44.12 -37.73 -9.68
C ASN A 8 -42.79 -37.62 -10.44
N TRP A 9 -41.65 -37.85 -9.77
CA TRP A 9 -40.31 -37.58 -10.31
C TRP A 9 -40.06 -38.17 -11.71
N ASP A 10 -40.40 -39.44 -11.95
CA ASP A 10 -40.21 -40.10 -13.26
C ASP A 10 -41.08 -39.50 -14.36
N SER A 11 -42.31 -39.10 -14.01
CA SER A 11 -43.23 -38.41 -14.92
C SER A 11 -42.75 -36.99 -15.22
N THR A 12 -42.24 -36.28 -14.20
CA THR A 12 -41.64 -34.95 -14.37
C THR A 12 -40.41 -35.01 -15.27
N LEU A 13 -39.50 -35.98 -15.06
CA LEU A 13 -38.34 -36.20 -15.94
C LEU A 13 -38.76 -36.47 -17.39
N SER A 14 -39.79 -37.29 -17.58
CA SER A 14 -40.33 -37.61 -18.91
C SER A 14 -40.93 -36.38 -19.60
N SER A 15 -41.73 -35.58 -18.88
CA SER A 15 -42.35 -34.37 -19.43
C SER A 15 -41.35 -33.30 -19.87
N LEU A 16 -40.17 -33.28 -19.24
CA LEU A 16 -39.10 -32.32 -19.55
C LEU A 16 -38.12 -32.85 -20.60
N GLY A 17 -38.31 -34.08 -21.10
CA GLY A 17 -37.37 -34.71 -22.02
C GLY A 17 -36.00 -35.00 -21.40
N MET A 18 -35.91 -35.12 -20.06
CA MET A 18 -34.65 -35.25 -19.32
C MET A 18 -34.45 -36.65 -18.69
N VAL A 19 -35.05 -37.69 -19.26
CA VAL A 19 -35.07 -39.06 -18.69
C VAL A 19 -33.66 -39.64 -18.49
N GLU A 20 -32.72 -39.29 -19.36
CA GLU A 20 -31.30 -39.67 -19.31
C GLU A 20 -30.46 -38.78 -18.37
N ASN A 21 -31.01 -37.66 -17.91
CA ASN A 21 -30.32 -36.62 -17.14
C ASN A 21 -30.87 -36.47 -15.71
N ASN A 22 -31.33 -37.57 -15.11
CA ASN A 22 -31.89 -37.63 -13.75
C ASN A 22 -31.06 -36.85 -12.72
N ASN A 23 -29.73 -37.05 -12.74
CA ASN A 23 -28.81 -36.37 -11.82
C ASN A 23 -28.86 -34.85 -12.02
N LYS A 24 -28.86 -34.37 -13.27
CA LYS A 24 -28.89 -32.94 -13.61
C LYS A 24 -30.19 -32.26 -13.17
N MET A 25 -31.33 -32.92 -13.36
CA MET A 25 -32.61 -32.40 -12.86
C MET A 25 -32.64 -32.37 -11.33
N CYS A 26 -32.04 -33.37 -10.68
CA CYS A 26 -31.91 -33.39 -9.22
C CYS A 26 -31.03 -32.23 -8.70
N GLU A 27 -29.96 -31.88 -9.42
CA GLU A 27 -29.15 -30.68 -9.13
C GLU A 27 -29.98 -29.39 -9.19
N TYR A 28 -30.76 -29.21 -10.26
CA TYR A 28 -31.65 -28.05 -10.40
C TYR A 28 -32.68 -27.96 -9.27
N LEU A 29 -33.29 -29.09 -8.90
CA LEU A 29 -34.23 -29.14 -7.78
C LEU A 29 -33.55 -28.71 -6.48
N ASN A 30 -32.32 -29.19 -6.23
CA ASN A 30 -31.53 -28.82 -5.07
C ASN A 30 -31.29 -27.30 -5.01
N TYR A 31 -30.79 -26.69 -6.07
CA TYR A 31 -30.58 -25.23 -6.09
C TYR A 31 -31.90 -24.44 -5.97
N TRP A 32 -32.94 -24.88 -6.67
CA TRP A 32 -34.24 -24.18 -6.69
C TRP A 32 -34.90 -24.16 -5.30
N ILE A 33 -34.98 -25.31 -4.62
CA ILE A 33 -35.60 -25.39 -3.28
C ILE A 33 -34.83 -24.54 -2.27
N HIS A 34 -33.50 -24.63 -2.26
CA HIS A 34 -32.70 -23.86 -1.32
C HIS A 34 -32.74 -22.36 -1.60
N HIS A 35 -32.92 -21.95 -2.85
CA HIS A 35 -33.17 -20.56 -3.19
C HIS A 35 -34.51 -20.04 -2.62
N LYS A 36 -35.56 -20.89 -2.54
CA LYS A 36 -36.84 -20.51 -1.90
C LYS A 36 -36.73 -20.22 -0.40
N THR A 37 -35.63 -20.63 0.25
CA THR A 37 -35.37 -20.35 1.67
C THR A 37 -34.59 -19.04 1.90
N LYS A 38 -34.30 -18.26 0.85
CA LYS A 38 -33.57 -16.99 0.92
C LYS A 38 -34.35 -15.94 1.74
N GLY A 39 -33.65 -15.14 2.54
CA GLY A 39 -34.23 -14.09 3.39
C GLY A 39 -34.96 -14.60 4.64
N ASN A 40 -35.01 -15.92 4.86
CA ASN A 40 -35.68 -16.47 6.03
C ASN A 40 -34.73 -16.54 7.24
N ARG A 41 -35.10 -15.87 8.34
CA ARG A 41 -34.31 -15.87 9.60
C ARG A 41 -34.08 -17.26 10.23
N HIS A 42 -34.91 -18.25 9.88
CA HIS A 42 -34.82 -19.63 10.33
C HIS A 42 -34.36 -20.60 9.23
N ARG A 43 -33.74 -20.09 8.15
CA ARG A 43 -33.25 -20.85 6.99
C ARG A 43 -32.57 -22.16 7.37
N SER A 44 -31.61 -22.13 8.29
CA SER A 44 -30.87 -23.34 8.71
C SER A 44 -31.78 -24.42 9.32
N LYS A 45 -32.73 -24.03 10.19
CA LYS A 45 -33.69 -24.97 10.79
C LYS A 45 -34.63 -25.56 9.74
N ILE A 46 -35.13 -24.71 8.85
CA ILE A 46 -36.01 -25.11 7.75
C ILE A 46 -35.31 -26.10 6.82
N ILE A 47 -34.06 -25.84 6.44
CA ILE A 47 -33.25 -26.73 5.59
C ILE A 47 -33.07 -28.10 6.25
N LYS A 48 -32.75 -28.15 7.56
CA LYS A 48 -32.62 -29.42 8.29
C LYS A 48 -33.91 -30.24 8.30
N LEU A 49 -35.05 -29.58 8.50
CA LEU A 49 -36.36 -30.25 8.42
C LEU A 49 -36.67 -30.74 7.01
N PHE A 50 -36.30 -29.96 5.97
CA PHE A 50 -36.43 -30.41 4.60
C PHE A 50 -35.58 -31.64 4.31
N TYR A 51 -34.34 -31.70 4.78
CA TYR A 51 -33.48 -32.88 4.59
C TYR A 51 -34.08 -34.14 5.21
N TYR A 52 -34.50 -34.05 6.48
CA TYR A 52 -35.18 -35.17 7.15
C TYR A 52 -36.37 -35.67 6.33
N ARG A 53 -37.24 -34.75 5.88
CA ARG A 53 -38.43 -35.13 5.12
C ARG A 53 -38.09 -35.65 3.73
N TRP A 54 -37.06 -35.12 3.09
CA TRP A 54 -36.63 -35.55 1.75
C TRP A 54 -36.07 -36.97 1.80
N ASP A 55 -35.24 -37.28 2.79
CA ASP A 55 -34.70 -38.63 2.99
C ASP A 55 -35.79 -39.64 3.32
N ASP A 56 -36.72 -39.29 4.21
CA ASP A 56 -37.89 -40.12 4.53
C ASP A 56 -38.73 -40.43 3.27
N LEU A 57 -39.00 -39.42 2.44
CA LEU A 57 -39.71 -39.61 1.17
C LEU A 57 -38.95 -40.49 0.16
N ASN A 58 -37.62 -40.39 0.12
CA ASN A 58 -36.79 -41.25 -0.73
C ASN A 58 -36.79 -42.70 -0.24
N ASN A 59 -36.78 -42.93 1.08
CA ASN A 59 -36.78 -44.27 1.68
C ASN A 59 -38.13 -44.99 1.56
N LEU A 60 -39.24 -44.25 1.50
CA LEU A 60 -40.58 -44.81 1.34
C LEU A 60 -40.83 -45.45 -0.04
N LYS A 61 -39.92 -45.30 -1.01
CA LYS A 61 -40.12 -45.76 -2.38
C LYS A 61 -39.03 -46.73 -2.83
N ASN A 62 -39.40 -47.97 -3.16
CA ASN A 62 -38.58 -48.91 -3.94
C ASN A 62 -38.51 -48.46 -5.42
N LYS A 63 -37.99 -47.26 -5.69
CA LYS A 63 -37.81 -46.74 -7.06
C LYS A 63 -36.35 -46.91 -7.50
N ASN A 64 -36.13 -47.24 -8.77
CA ASN A 64 -34.78 -47.40 -9.33
C ASN A 64 -34.02 -46.06 -9.48
N LYS A 65 -34.69 -44.91 -9.35
CA LYS A 65 -34.08 -43.56 -9.46
C LYS A 65 -34.49 -42.70 -8.26
N HIS A 66 -33.51 -42.19 -7.52
CA HIS A 66 -33.69 -41.29 -6.39
C HIS A 66 -33.03 -39.94 -6.65
N CYS A 67 -33.68 -38.87 -6.18
CA CYS A 67 -33.05 -37.55 -6.10
C CYS A 67 -32.67 -37.25 -4.64
N LYS A 68 -31.37 -37.25 -4.34
CA LYS A 68 -30.87 -36.96 -2.99
C LYS A 68 -30.71 -35.46 -2.79
N HIS A 69 -30.98 -34.99 -1.57
CA HIS A 69 -30.67 -33.60 -1.23
C HIS A 69 -29.15 -33.40 -1.11
N LYS A 70 -28.72 -32.18 -1.42
CA LYS A 70 -27.37 -31.68 -1.19
C LYS A 70 -27.32 -30.87 0.09
N ASN A 71 -26.19 -30.95 0.78
CA ASN A 71 -25.94 -30.14 1.95
C ASN A 71 -25.60 -28.69 1.56
N PHE A 72 -26.64 -27.85 1.57
CA PHE A 72 -26.59 -26.40 1.46
C PHE A 72 -27.07 -25.72 2.75
N ASN A 73 -26.92 -26.37 3.91
CA ASN A 73 -27.05 -25.73 5.21
C ASN A 73 -25.82 -24.85 5.52
N ILE A 74 -25.59 -23.87 4.65
CA ILE A 74 -24.52 -22.87 4.70
C ILE A 74 -25.14 -21.47 4.73
N GLY A 75 -24.31 -20.45 4.92
CA GLY A 75 -24.77 -19.06 4.88
C GLY A 75 -25.38 -18.67 3.53
N GLU A 76 -26.28 -17.69 3.56
CA GLU A 76 -27.04 -17.29 2.37
C GLU A 76 -26.14 -16.69 1.27
N LYS A 77 -25.10 -15.95 1.67
CA LYS A 77 -24.11 -15.40 0.74
C LYS A 77 -23.35 -16.51 0.05
N GLU A 78 -22.91 -17.51 0.83
CA GLU A 78 -22.18 -18.66 0.33
C GLU A 78 -23.03 -19.49 -0.64
N PHE A 79 -24.29 -19.75 -0.28
CA PHE A 79 -25.23 -20.43 -1.18
C PHE A 79 -25.49 -19.64 -2.47
N THR A 80 -25.64 -18.32 -2.38
CA THR A 80 -25.86 -17.47 -3.56
C THR A 80 -24.68 -17.58 -4.53
N ARG A 81 -23.43 -17.49 -4.03
CA ARG A 81 -22.24 -17.66 -4.88
C ARG A 81 -22.16 -19.03 -5.54
N LYS A 82 -22.47 -20.12 -4.81
CA LYS A 82 -22.54 -21.47 -5.38
C LYS A 82 -23.54 -21.54 -6.54
N LYS A 83 -24.76 -21.04 -6.29
CA LYS A 83 -25.84 -21.05 -7.28
C LYS A 83 -25.44 -20.25 -8.53
N ASP A 84 -24.94 -19.04 -8.35
CA ASP A 84 -24.55 -18.17 -9.46
C ASP A 84 -23.45 -18.80 -10.31
N LEU A 85 -22.43 -19.41 -9.69
CA LEU A 85 -21.35 -20.07 -10.42
C LEU A 85 -21.85 -21.33 -11.15
N TYR A 86 -22.73 -22.10 -10.51
CA TYR A 86 -23.36 -23.26 -11.15
C TYR A 86 -24.20 -22.86 -12.37
N GLU A 87 -25.06 -21.84 -12.24
CA GLU A 87 -25.86 -21.34 -13.36
C GLU A 87 -24.98 -20.81 -14.50
N PHE A 88 -23.88 -20.11 -14.18
CA PHE A 88 -22.91 -19.69 -15.19
C PHE A 88 -22.35 -20.87 -15.99
N LEU A 89 -21.94 -21.95 -15.32
CA LEU A 89 -21.38 -23.14 -15.97
C LEU A 89 -22.38 -23.82 -16.92
N GLU A 90 -23.67 -23.79 -16.56
CA GLU A 90 -24.78 -24.32 -17.35
C GLU A 90 -25.05 -23.49 -18.61
N PHE A 91 -25.01 -22.17 -18.50
CA PHE A 91 -25.28 -21.28 -19.64
C PHE A 91 -24.05 -21.00 -20.51
N TYR A 92 -22.85 -21.33 -20.04
CA TYR A 92 -21.61 -20.99 -20.71
C TYR A 92 -21.54 -21.46 -22.16
N ASP A 93 -21.91 -22.71 -22.46
CA ASP A 93 -21.79 -23.24 -23.83
C ASP A 93 -22.72 -22.50 -24.81
N SER A 94 -23.89 -22.07 -24.32
CA SER A 94 -24.78 -21.21 -25.09
C SER A 94 -24.20 -19.81 -25.30
N ILE A 95 -23.53 -19.25 -24.30
CA ILE A 95 -22.85 -17.96 -24.39
C ILE A 95 -21.70 -18.04 -25.40
N LYS A 96 -20.86 -19.08 -25.29
CA LYS A 96 -19.76 -19.37 -26.21
C LYS A 96 -20.24 -19.45 -27.65
N GLY A 97 -21.28 -20.26 -27.93
CA GLY A 97 -21.82 -20.38 -29.28
C GLY A 97 -22.43 -19.09 -29.85
N LYS A 98 -22.80 -18.13 -29.00
CA LYS A 98 -23.20 -16.77 -29.43
C LYS A 98 -21.99 -15.87 -29.70
N LEU A 99 -20.93 -15.98 -28.90
CA LEU A 99 -19.67 -15.26 -29.10
C LEU A 99 -18.95 -15.70 -30.38
N GLU A 100 -18.99 -16.99 -30.73
CA GLU A 100 -18.40 -17.55 -31.94
C GLU A 100 -19.01 -16.98 -33.23
N LYS A 101 -20.30 -16.64 -33.21
CA LYS A 101 -21.04 -16.12 -34.38
C LYS A 101 -20.74 -14.65 -34.72
N GLY A 102 -19.82 -14.00 -34.00
CA GLY A 102 -19.13 -12.79 -34.43
C GLY A 102 -19.88 -11.45 -34.34
N GLU A 103 -21.21 -11.41 -34.37
CA GLU A 103 -21.95 -10.15 -34.60
C GLU A 103 -23.17 -9.97 -33.69
N SER A 104 -22.98 -10.00 -32.37
CA SER A 104 -24.04 -9.57 -31.45
C SER A 104 -23.68 -8.24 -30.78
N THR A 105 -24.62 -7.30 -30.76
CA THR A 105 -24.55 -6.05 -29.97
C THR A 105 -24.38 -6.30 -28.47
N ASN A 106 -24.49 -7.56 -28.02
CA ASN A 106 -24.37 -7.98 -26.64
C ASN A 106 -23.04 -8.67 -26.31
N ASN A 107 -22.07 -8.78 -27.24
CA ASN A 107 -20.79 -9.44 -26.98
C ASN A 107 -20.06 -8.85 -25.78
N ALA A 108 -20.02 -7.52 -25.65
CA ALA A 108 -19.47 -6.85 -24.47
C ALA A 108 -20.15 -7.31 -23.16
N LYS A 109 -21.50 -7.37 -23.14
CA LYS A 109 -22.26 -7.82 -21.97
C LYS A 109 -21.98 -9.28 -21.61
N TYR A 110 -21.80 -10.15 -22.61
CA TYR A 110 -21.40 -11.53 -22.38
C TYR A 110 -20.00 -11.60 -21.76
N CYS A 111 -19.06 -10.81 -22.27
CA CYS A 111 -17.71 -10.73 -21.72
C CYS A 111 -17.69 -10.17 -20.29
N ASP A 112 -18.47 -9.14 -19.99
CA ASP A 112 -18.64 -8.61 -18.61
C ASP A 112 -19.21 -9.67 -17.67
N TYR A 113 -20.22 -10.42 -18.13
CA TYR A 113 -20.81 -11.51 -17.37
C TYR A 113 -19.81 -12.66 -17.13
N ILE A 114 -19.00 -13.01 -18.13
CA ILE A 114 -17.91 -13.99 -17.98
C ILE A 114 -16.88 -13.49 -16.96
N LYS A 115 -16.37 -12.25 -17.12
CA LYS A 115 -15.40 -11.64 -16.19
C LYS A 115 -15.91 -11.68 -14.75
N SER A 116 -17.15 -11.25 -14.51
CA SER A 116 -17.75 -11.27 -13.17
C SER A 116 -17.86 -12.67 -12.56
N ASN A 117 -18.04 -13.71 -13.37
CA ASN A 117 -18.06 -15.09 -12.87
C ASN A 117 -16.65 -15.66 -12.61
N PHE A 118 -15.64 -15.24 -13.37
CA PHE A 118 -14.24 -15.53 -13.05
C PHE A 118 -13.80 -14.84 -11.75
N GLU A 119 -14.18 -13.58 -11.55
CA GLU A 119 -13.98 -12.86 -10.28
C GLU A 119 -14.64 -13.59 -9.11
N LYS A 120 -15.88 -14.06 -9.31
CA LYS A 120 -16.62 -14.83 -8.30
C LYS A 120 -15.93 -16.16 -7.98
N TYR A 121 -15.48 -16.89 -8.99
CA TYR A 121 -14.68 -18.10 -8.80
C TYR A 121 -13.42 -17.82 -7.98
N TYR A 122 -12.67 -16.78 -8.35
CA TYR A 122 -11.46 -16.38 -7.63
C TYR A 122 -11.75 -16.04 -6.17
N TYR A 123 -12.80 -15.25 -5.91
CA TYR A 123 -13.25 -14.95 -4.55
C TYR A 123 -13.57 -16.22 -3.74
N MET A 124 -14.30 -17.17 -4.33
CA MET A 124 -14.67 -18.43 -3.67
C MET A 124 -13.44 -19.25 -3.29
N VAL A 125 -12.45 -19.35 -4.19
CA VAL A 125 -11.19 -20.04 -3.92
C VAL A 125 -10.42 -19.37 -2.77
N GLN A 126 -10.31 -18.03 -2.79
CA GLN A 126 -9.61 -17.30 -1.74
C GLN A 126 -10.34 -17.37 -0.39
N GLU A 127 -11.67 -17.35 -0.39
CA GLU A 127 -12.46 -17.44 0.83
C GLU A 127 -12.29 -18.81 1.52
N ASP A 128 -12.37 -19.90 0.76
CA ASP A 128 -12.12 -21.24 1.28
C ASP A 128 -10.68 -21.37 1.81
N LYS A 129 -9.69 -20.85 1.07
CA LYS A 129 -8.28 -20.81 1.51
C LYS A 129 -8.13 -20.05 2.83
N CYS A 130 -8.69 -18.84 2.92
CA CYS A 130 -8.58 -17.97 4.10
C CYS A 130 -9.31 -18.53 5.32
N LYS A 131 -10.45 -19.20 5.13
CA LYS A 131 -11.23 -19.80 6.22
C LYS A 131 -10.75 -21.20 6.59
N ASN A 132 -9.78 -21.76 5.86
CA ASN A 132 -9.43 -23.17 5.89
C ASN A 132 -10.69 -24.07 5.81
N ALA A 133 -11.52 -23.78 4.80
CA ALA A 133 -12.81 -24.42 4.59
C ALA A 133 -12.86 -25.05 3.18
N SER A 134 -13.93 -25.81 2.92
CA SER A 134 -14.15 -26.48 1.64
C SER A 134 -15.58 -26.26 1.14
N ILE A 135 -16.12 -25.07 1.36
CA ILE A 135 -17.52 -24.72 1.08
C ILE A 135 -17.79 -24.89 -0.41
N TYR A 136 -16.85 -24.48 -1.27
CA TYR A 136 -17.02 -24.36 -2.71
C TYR A 136 -16.31 -25.44 -3.53
N SER A 137 -15.80 -26.49 -2.88
CA SER A 137 -15.00 -27.56 -3.49
C SER A 137 -15.62 -28.14 -4.79
N ASN A 138 -16.93 -28.41 -4.78
CA ASN A 138 -17.61 -28.97 -5.96
C ASN A 138 -17.70 -27.97 -7.12
N GLU A 139 -18.16 -26.74 -6.86
CA GLU A 139 -18.37 -25.74 -7.90
C GLU A 139 -17.03 -25.26 -8.48
N THR A 140 -16.02 -25.11 -7.64
CA THR A 140 -14.67 -24.73 -8.07
C THR A 140 -13.99 -25.82 -8.88
N LEU A 141 -14.21 -27.10 -8.55
CA LEU A 141 -13.74 -28.23 -9.36
C LEU A 141 -14.39 -28.25 -10.74
N LEU A 142 -15.72 -28.09 -10.81
CA LEU A 142 -16.44 -28.04 -12.09
C LEU A 142 -15.96 -26.87 -12.96
N PHE A 143 -15.79 -25.69 -12.35
CA PHE A 143 -15.26 -24.52 -13.04
C PHE A 143 -13.85 -24.78 -13.58
N ARG A 144 -12.96 -25.31 -12.73
CA ARG A 144 -11.60 -25.65 -13.12
C ARG A 144 -11.58 -26.65 -14.27
N ASN A 145 -12.38 -27.70 -14.22
CA ASN A 145 -12.44 -28.70 -15.30
C ASN A 145 -12.93 -28.10 -16.63
N LYS A 146 -13.80 -27.09 -16.58
CA LYS A 146 -14.34 -26.45 -17.79
C LYS A 146 -13.39 -25.44 -18.42
N PHE A 147 -12.62 -24.72 -17.60
CA PHE A 147 -11.84 -23.56 -18.05
C PHE A 147 -10.32 -23.71 -17.93
N LYS A 148 -9.79 -24.67 -17.16
CA LYS A 148 -8.33 -24.81 -16.99
C LYS A 148 -7.64 -25.20 -18.30
N ASP A 149 -8.38 -25.80 -19.23
CA ASP A 149 -7.86 -26.17 -20.54
C ASP A 149 -7.46 -24.92 -21.35
N LYS A 150 -6.20 -24.89 -21.79
CA LYS A 150 -5.61 -23.76 -22.52
C LYS A 150 -6.47 -23.27 -23.71
N PRO A 151 -7.07 -24.14 -24.55
CA PRO A 151 -7.88 -23.68 -25.68
C PRO A 151 -9.07 -22.82 -25.27
N GLU A 152 -9.73 -23.14 -24.16
CA GLU A 152 -10.92 -22.42 -23.69
C GLU A 152 -10.56 -21.00 -23.25
N ILE A 153 -9.45 -20.87 -22.52
CA ILE A 153 -8.92 -19.59 -22.08
C ILE A 153 -8.41 -18.76 -23.25
N SER A 154 -7.73 -19.38 -24.21
CA SER A 154 -7.30 -18.70 -25.43
C SER A 154 -8.48 -18.15 -26.22
N PHE A 155 -9.56 -18.92 -26.34
CA PHE A 155 -10.80 -18.46 -26.97
C PHE A 155 -11.38 -17.23 -26.25
N LEU A 156 -11.51 -17.28 -24.93
CA LEU A 156 -12.05 -16.17 -24.15
C LEU A 156 -11.17 -14.92 -24.24
N ASN A 157 -9.84 -15.09 -24.17
CA ASN A 157 -8.90 -13.98 -24.30
C ASN A 157 -8.99 -13.31 -25.67
N GLU A 158 -9.16 -14.10 -26.75
CA GLU A 158 -9.37 -13.59 -28.11
C GLU A 158 -10.69 -12.83 -28.23
N LYS A 159 -11.81 -13.41 -27.78
CA LYS A 159 -13.15 -12.85 -28.01
C LYS A 159 -13.51 -11.70 -27.07
N CYS A 160 -12.99 -11.72 -25.84
CA CYS A 160 -13.34 -10.73 -24.82
C CYS A 160 -12.25 -9.69 -24.59
N GLY A 161 -11.10 -9.77 -25.28
CA GLY A 161 -9.94 -8.90 -25.02
C GLY A 161 -9.43 -9.03 -23.58
N GLY A 162 -9.84 -10.09 -22.89
CA GLY A 162 -9.62 -10.31 -21.47
C GLY A 162 -8.15 -10.60 -21.24
N LYS A 163 -7.42 -9.60 -20.75
CA LYS A 163 -6.14 -9.87 -20.10
C LYS A 163 -6.48 -10.51 -18.75
N TYR A 164 -5.74 -11.54 -18.36
CA TYR A 164 -5.67 -12.04 -16.99
C TYR A 164 -6.76 -13.02 -16.52
N LEU A 165 -7.63 -13.54 -17.41
CA LEU A 165 -8.59 -14.61 -17.04
C LEU A 165 -7.90 -15.91 -16.65
N ASP A 166 -6.72 -16.17 -17.21
CA ASP A 166 -5.87 -17.32 -16.91
C ASP A 166 -5.25 -17.27 -15.50
N LEU A 167 -5.16 -16.07 -14.91
CA LEU A 167 -4.47 -15.87 -13.65
C LEU A 167 -5.18 -16.49 -12.45
N VAL A 168 -6.50 -16.69 -12.53
CA VAL A 168 -7.28 -17.34 -11.46
C VAL A 168 -6.85 -18.79 -11.21
N PHE A 169 -6.13 -19.41 -12.14
CA PHE A 169 -5.62 -20.78 -12.02
C PHE A 169 -4.17 -20.85 -11.57
N ASN A 170 -3.45 -19.74 -11.51
CA ASN A 170 -2.04 -19.71 -11.15
C ASN A 170 -1.87 -19.68 -9.63
N GLU A 171 -1.18 -20.68 -9.08
CA GLU A 171 -0.91 -20.78 -7.65
C GLU A 171 0.09 -19.72 -7.16
N ASN A 172 0.94 -19.19 -8.06
CA ASN A 172 1.94 -18.13 -7.78
C ASN A 172 1.54 -16.78 -8.40
N PHE A 173 0.25 -16.58 -8.66
CA PHE A 173 -0.27 -15.36 -9.26
C PHE A 173 0.18 -14.08 -8.52
N GLU A 174 0.27 -14.15 -7.20
CA GLU A 174 0.68 -13.06 -6.31
C GLU A 174 2.11 -12.54 -6.56
N GLU A 175 2.95 -13.28 -7.31
CA GLU A 175 4.37 -12.95 -7.50
C GLU A 175 4.69 -12.33 -8.87
N MET A 176 3.77 -12.39 -9.84
CA MET A 176 4.03 -12.10 -11.26
C MET A 176 4.36 -10.64 -11.61
N LYS A 177 4.29 -9.70 -10.66
CA LYS A 177 4.77 -8.32 -10.85
C LYS A 177 5.84 -7.86 -9.85
N SER A 178 6.23 -8.72 -8.91
CA SER A 178 7.31 -8.40 -7.97
C SER A 178 8.70 -8.46 -8.62
N SER A 179 8.83 -9.10 -9.79
CA SER A 179 10.08 -9.19 -10.55
C SER A 179 10.24 -8.14 -11.63
N ALA A 180 9.52 -7.02 -11.57
CA ALA A 180 10.05 -5.80 -12.15
C ALA A 180 11.24 -5.35 -11.31
N ASN A 181 12.37 -6.05 -11.44
CA ASN A 181 13.66 -5.37 -11.47
C ASN A 181 13.45 -4.25 -12.49
N LEU A 182 13.28 -3.01 -12.03
CA LEU A 182 13.23 -1.86 -12.93
C LEU A 182 14.44 -2.00 -13.87
N PRO A 183 14.24 -2.18 -15.18
CA PRO A 183 15.32 -1.95 -16.11
C PRO A 183 15.71 -0.49 -15.94
N GLU A 184 17.00 -0.26 -15.76
CA GLU A 184 17.72 1.02 -15.59
C GLU A 184 17.49 2.03 -16.74
N ALA A 185 16.54 1.79 -17.64
CA ALA A 185 16.40 2.43 -18.94
C ALA A 185 15.20 3.38 -19.10
N ASN A 186 14.30 3.50 -18.12
CA ASN A 186 13.14 4.40 -18.24
C ASN A 186 13.33 5.72 -17.48
N ARG A 187 14.27 6.54 -17.95
CA ARG A 187 14.33 7.97 -17.62
C ARG A 187 13.69 8.74 -18.78
N PRO A 188 12.53 9.39 -18.62
CA PRO A 188 12.08 10.37 -19.60
C PRO A 188 13.05 11.55 -19.59
N GLU A 189 13.81 11.71 -20.67
CA GLU A 189 14.28 13.04 -21.04
C GLU A 189 13.05 13.92 -21.31
N ARG A 190 13.14 15.16 -20.82
CA ARG A 190 12.80 16.43 -21.50
C ARG A 190 11.63 17.28 -20.98
N PHE A 191 11.97 18.58 -21.00
CA PHE A 191 11.18 19.82 -21.09
C PHE A 191 10.51 20.41 -19.84
N SER A 192 11.14 21.49 -19.39
CA SER A 192 10.64 22.51 -18.48
C SER A 192 9.78 23.52 -19.25
N PRO A 193 8.59 23.90 -18.78
CA PRO A 193 7.98 25.18 -19.07
C PRO A 193 8.34 26.20 -17.98
N ASN A 194 8.31 27.47 -18.38
CA ASN A 194 8.70 28.64 -17.61
C ASN A 194 7.84 28.86 -16.36
N ALA A 195 8.47 29.21 -15.25
CA ALA A 195 7.86 29.97 -14.15
C ALA A 195 8.88 31.01 -13.64
N GLY A 196 8.44 32.26 -13.53
CA GLY A 196 9.27 33.43 -13.31
C GLY A 196 9.91 33.54 -11.93
N SER A 197 11.16 34.02 -11.96
CA SER A 197 11.85 34.86 -10.96
C SER A 197 11.62 34.58 -9.46
N VAL A 198 12.39 33.64 -8.90
CA VAL A 198 13.32 33.89 -7.76
C VAL A 198 14.53 32.98 -7.96
N ALA A 199 15.73 33.56 -8.00
CA ALA A 199 16.98 32.83 -8.22
C ALA A 199 17.35 31.97 -7.00
N HIS A 200 16.95 30.69 -7.02
CA HIS A 200 17.67 29.63 -6.32
C HIS A 200 18.50 28.85 -7.32
N THR A 201 19.79 28.78 -7.04
CA THR A 201 20.82 28.04 -7.78
C THR A 201 20.34 26.63 -8.16
N LYS A 202 20.22 26.37 -9.46
CA LYS A 202 20.18 25.02 -10.06
C LYS A 202 21.48 24.29 -9.71
N GLY A 203 21.51 23.67 -8.53
CA GLY A 203 22.54 22.72 -8.13
C GLY A 203 22.18 21.31 -8.59
N GLU A 204 23.19 20.57 -9.05
CA GLU A 204 23.14 19.21 -9.60
C GLU A 204 22.18 18.26 -8.87
N ILE A 205 21.43 17.50 -9.66
CA ILE A 205 20.53 16.44 -9.21
C ILE A 205 21.37 15.38 -8.47
N SER A 206 21.28 15.35 -7.13
CA SER A 206 21.89 14.29 -6.31
C SER A 206 21.08 13.01 -6.42
N GLU A 207 21.26 12.27 -7.51
CA GLU A 207 20.69 10.92 -7.67
C GLU A 207 21.33 9.93 -6.69
N ARG A 208 20.48 9.07 -6.11
CA ARG A 208 20.91 7.96 -5.26
C ARG A 208 21.71 6.98 -6.13
N SER A 209 23.03 6.98 -5.97
CA SER A 209 23.90 6.09 -6.77
C SER A 209 23.82 4.63 -6.32
N HIS A 210 24.18 3.68 -7.19
CA HIS A 210 24.31 2.26 -6.82
C HIS A 210 25.25 2.02 -5.64
N LYS A 211 26.29 2.86 -5.50
CA LYS A 211 27.22 2.80 -4.36
C LYS A 211 26.50 3.07 -3.04
N VAL A 212 25.62 4.08 -3.02
CA VAL A 212 24.80 4.42 -1.84
C VAL A 212 23.82 3.30 -1.52
N GLU A 213 23.16 2.74 -2.52
CA GLU A 213 22.21 1.64 -2.31
C GLU A 213 22.88 0.40 -1.69
N ASN A 214 24.08 0.06 -2.16
CA ASN A 214 24.85 -1.06 -1.60
C ASN A 214 25.24 -0.81 -0.14
N VAL A 215 25.59 0.42 0.24
CA VAL A 215 25.85 0.76 1.65
C VAL A 215 24.61 0.54 2.50
N LEU A 216 23.45 1.03 2.05
CA LEU A 216 22.19 0.93 2.78
C LEU A 216 21.82 -0.52 3.12
N LYS A 217 22.05 -1.47 2.20
CA LYS A 217 21.81 -2.92 2.42
C LYS A 217 22.61 -3.51 3.59
N HIS A 218 23.74 -2.90 3.93
CA HIS A 218 24.60 -3.34 5.04
C HIS A 218 24.34 -2.57 6.33
N LEU A 219 23.44 -1.58 6.32
CA LEU A 219 23.08 -0.84 7.53
C LEU A 219 22.01 -1.60 8.34
N PRO A 220 22.04 -1.53 9.68
CA PRO A 220 21.09 -2.22 10.54
C PRO A 220 19.61 -1.91 10.28
N SER A 221 19.27 -0.70 9.81
CA SER A 221 17.90 -0.35 9.40
C SER A 221 17.35 -1.25 8.31
N TYR A 222 18.19 -1.76 7.41
CA TYR A 222 17.78 -2.55 6.25
C TYR A 222 17.05 -3.83 6.66
N LYS A 223 17.50 -4.48 7.74
CA LYS A 223 16.88 -5.68 8.29
C LYS A 223 15.41 -5.49 8.62
N THR A 224 15.01 -4.28 9.07
CA THR A 224 13.61 -3.95 9.33
C THR A 224 12.77 -4.05 8.06
N TYR A 225 13.29 -3.57 6.95
CA TYR A 225 12.62 -3.65 5.66
C TYR A 225 12.58 -5.08 5.11
N GLU A 226 13.60 -5.89 5.37
CA GLU A 226 13.55 -7.33 5.04
C GLU A 226 12.43 -8.05 5.79
N GLU A 227 12.26 -7.74 7.08
CA GLU A 227 11.15 -8.29 7.89
C GLU A 227 9.78 -7.85 7.34
N LEU A 228 9.62 -6.58 6.98
CA LEU A 228 8.41 -6.04 6.38
C LEU A 228 8.11 -6.65 4.99
N ASN A 229 9.15 -6.99 4.23
CA ASN A 229 9.04 -7.66 2.92
C ASN A 229 8.92 -9.18 3.01
N SER A 230 9.05 -9.76 4.21
CA SER A 230 8.98 -11.21 4.40
C SER A 230 7.57 -11.73 4.09
N LYS A 231 7.51 -12.77 3.27
CA LYS A 231 6.28 -13.48 2.87
C LYS A 231 5.77 -14.47 3.93
N VAL A 232 6.54 -14.65 5.01
CA VAL A 232 6.15 -15.56 6.09
C VAL A 232 4.82 -15.10 6.70
N ASN A 233 3.88 -16.02 6.86
CA ASN A 233 2.56 -15.79 7.45
C ASN A 233 1.66 -14.75 6.73
N VAL A 234 1.95 -14.38 5.49
CA VAL A 234 1.17 -13.37 4.73
C VAL A 234 -0.32 -13.73 4.64
N ASP A 235 -0.65 -15.02 4.58
CA ASP A 235 -2.03 -15.50 4.47
C ASP A 235 -2.78 -15.59 5.81
N LYS A 236 -2.11 -15.43 6.96
CA LYS A 236 -2.74 -15.55 8.29
C LYS A 236 -3.90 -14.57 8.50
N HIS A 237 -3.83 -13.41 7.85
CA HIS A 237 -4.81 -12.33 7.97
C HIS A 237 -5.47 -11.97 6.62
N CYS A 238 -5.50 -12.90 5.67
CA CYS A 238 -6.01 -12.65 4.33
C CYS A 238 -7.50 -12.24 4.29
N SER A 239 -8.27 -12.53 5.34
CA SER A 239 -9.66 -12.07 5.48
C SER A 239 -9.80 -10.53 5.45
N ASP A 240 -8.77 -9.79 5.86
CA ASP A 240 -8.78 -8.32 5.83
C ASP A 240 -8.80 -7.77 4.38
N CYS A 241 -8.49 -8.59 3.37
CA CYS A 241 -8.31 -8.20 1.97
C CYS A 241 -9.37 -8.78 1.00
N MET A 242 -10.43 -9.41 1.52
CA MET A 242 -11.41 -10.09 0.67
C MET A 242 -12.20 -9.14 -0.24
N ASP A 243 -12.43 -7.91 0.18
CA ASP A 243 -13.27 -6.95 -0.55
C ASP A 243 -12.58 -6.39 -1.82
N ILE A 244 -11.26 -6.54 -1.95
CA ILE A 244 -10.49 -6.02 -3.09
C ILE A 244 -10.15 -7.08 -4.14
N LEU A 245 -10.56 -8.34 -3.95
CA LEU A 245 -10.20 -9.43 -4.88
C LEU A 245 -10.64 -9.18 -6.32
N HIS A 246 -11.71 -8.41 -6.53
CA HIS A 246 -12.17 -8.03 -7.86
C HIS A 246 -11.15 -7.14 -8.60
N LEU A 247 -10.37 -6.32 -7.88
CA LEU A 247 -9.35 -5.44 -8.46
C LEU A 247 -8.18 -6.22 -9.04
N GLU A 248 -7.98 -7.46 -8.62
CA GLU A 248 -6.86 -8.31 -9.05
C GLU A 248 -6.86 -8.55 -10.58
N PHE A 249 -8.02 -8.50 -11.22
CA PHE A 249 -8.17 -8.68 -12.66
C PHE A 249 -7.74 -7.46 -13.46
N ASP A 250 -7.79 -6.27 -12.87
CA ASP A 250 -7.34 -5.04 -13.53
C ASP A 250 -5.95 -4.60 -13.02
N HIS A 251 -5.62 -5.02 -11.79
CA HIS A 251 -4.41 -4.70 -11.05
C HIS A 251 -3.79 -5.95 -10.40
N PRO A 252 -3.22 -6.88 -11.19
CA PRO A 252 -2.50 -8.03 -10.67
C PRO A 252 -1.47 -7.67 -9.59
N GLY A 253 -1.47 -8.41 -8.48
CA GLY A 253 -0.62 -8.23 -7.30
C GLY A 253 -1.24 -7.37 -6.19
N ILE A 254 -2.40 -6.74 -6.40
CA ILE A 254 -3.02 -5.84 -5.42
C ILE A 254 -3.46 -6.57 -4.15
N ASN A 255 -4.02 -7.78 -4.27
CA ASN A 255 -4.41 -8.61 -3.14
C ASN A 255 -3.19 -9.02 -2.30
N HIS A 256 -2.11 -9.46 -2.95
CA HIS A 256 -0.87 -9.81 -2.26
C HIS A 256 -0.33 -8.63 -1.44
N PHE A 257 -0.30 -7.44 -2.05
CA PHE A 257 0.15 -6.24 -1.36
C PHE A 257 -0.74 -5.89 -0.17
N CYS A 258 -2.06 -5.99 -0.30
CA CYS A 258 -2.97 -5.83 0.83
C CYS A 258 -2.69 -6.83 1.96
N ARG A 259 -2.42 -8.11 1.64
CA ARG A 259 -2.11 -9.12 2.65
C ARG A 259 -0.80 -8.81 3.38
N MET A 260 0.21 -8.33 2.65
CA MET A 260 1.46 -7.85 3.24
C MET A 260 1.21 -6.65 4.18
N LEU A 261 0.38 -5.68 3.76
CA LEU A 261 -0.04 -4.55 4.60
C LEU A 261 -0.73 -5.05 5.88
N SER A 262 -1.71 -5.95 5.76
CA SER A 262 -2.44 -6.52 6.89
C SER A 262 -1.51 -7.26 7.84
N LYS A 263 -0.67 -8.17 7.32
CA LYS A 263 0.32 -8.92 8.09
C LYS A 263 1.23 -7.98 8.88
N ASN A 264 1.83 -6.98 8.23
CA ASN A 264 2.73 -6.04 8.91
C ASN A 264 2.01 -5.26 10.02
N LEU A 265 0.80 -4.72 9.77
CA LEU A 265 0.03 -4.02 10.81
C LEU A 265 -0.33 -4.92 12.00
N ARG A 266 -0.72 -6.18 11.75
CA ARG A 266 -1.07 -7.14 12.80
C ARG A 266 0.15 -7.53 13.63
N GLU A 267 1.28 -7.80 13.00
CA GLU A 267 2.53 -8.14 13.69
C GLU A 267 3.03 -6.97 14.56
N LEU A 268 3.02 -5.74 14.03
CA LEU A 268 3.33 -4.53 14.80
C LEU A 268 2.45 -4.41 16.05
N SER A 269 1.16 -4.70 15.89
CA SER A 269 0.20 -4.62 16.99
C SER A 269 0.52 -5.57 18.15
N GLU A 270 1.18 -6.69 17.89
CA GLU A 270 1.52 -7.72 18.88
C GLU A 270 2.78 -7.37 19.67
N MET A 271 3.65 -6.48 19.16
CA MET A 271 4.93 -6.12 19.75
C MET A 271 4.80 -5.39 21.11
N ASP A 272 5.96 -5.20 21.76
CA ASP A 272 6.08 -4.21 22.84
C ASP A 272 5.81 -2.79 22.30
N SER A 273 5.23 -1.91 23.11
CA SER A 273 4.75 -0.60 22.66
C SER A 273 5.87 0.31 22.15
N ALA A 274 7.01 0.36 22.84
CA ALA A 274 8.14 1.18 22.43
C ALA A 274 8.74 0.67 21.11
N LYS A 275 8.89 -0.66 20.99
CA LYS A 275 9.33 -1.30 19.73
C LYS A 275 8.34 -1.09 18.60
N SER A 276 7.04 -1.22 18.87
CA SER A 276 6.01 -0.99 17.87
C SER A 276 6.04 0.44 17.34
N LYS A 277 6.21 1.44 18.22
CA LYS A 277 6.33 2.84 17.81
C LYS A 277 7.53 3.06 16.91
N ASP A 278 8.70 2.54 17.29
CA ASP A 278 9.90 2.59 16.46
C ASP A 278 9.70 1.92 15.10
N ARG A 279 9.12 0.70 15.08
CA ARG A 279 8.84 -0.05 13.86
C ARG A 279 7.78 0.59 12.98
N CYS A 280 6.84 1.34 13.55
CA CYS A 280 5.84 2.07 12.80
C CYS A 280 6.43 3.15 11.90
N GLU A 281 7.48 3.83 12.34
CA GLU A 281 8.18 4.83 11.52
C GLU A 281 8.76 4.17 10.25
N TYR A 282 9.40 2.99 10.39
CA TYR A 282 9.87 2.20 9.23
C TYR A 282 8.73 1.74 8.31
N PHE A 283 7.62 1.29 8.90
CA PHE A 283 6.46 0.81 8.16
C PHE A 283 5.85 1.92 7.29
N THR A 284 5.75 3.15 7.79
CA THR A 284 5.25 4.30 7.01
C THR A 284 6.11 4.55 5.78
N HIS A 285 7.44 4.57 5.93
CA HIS A 285 8.37 4.73 4.81
C HIS A 285 8.30 3.56 3.81
N TRP A 286 8.20 2.32 4.30
CA TRP A 286 8.03 1.13 3.48
C TRP A 286 6.75 1.18 2.66
N MET A 287 5.62 1.47 3.31
CA MET A 287 4.31 1.51 2.67
C MET A 287 4.24 2.59 1.60
N ASN A 288 4.78 3.78 1.87
CA ASN A 288 4.89 4.86 0.89
C ASN A 288 5.66 4.39 -0.36
N GLU A 289 6.83 3.77 -0.16
CA GLU A 289 7.65 3.27 -1.26
C GLU A 289 6.95 2.17 -2.07
N GLU A 290 6.32 1.20 -1.40
CA GLU A 290 5.62 0.10 -2.05
C GLU A 290 4.34 0.55 -2.78
N ILE A 291 3.60 1.51 -2.24
CA ILE A 291 2.46 2.15 -2.92
C ILE A 291 2.91 2.76 -4.24
N TRP A 292 3.98 3.58 -4.22
CA TRP A 292 4.49 4.19 -5.44
C TRP A 292 4.96 3.15 -6.44
N LYS A 293 5.82 2.20 -6.02
CA LYS A 293 6.33 1.15 -6.93
C LYS A 293 5.22 0.35 -7.61
N LYS A 294 4.14 0.03 -6.89
CA LYS A 294 3.07 -0.84 -7.41
C LYS A 294 1.96 -0.09 -8.12
N LEU A 295 1.70 1.16 -7.74
CA LEU A 295 0.50 1.92 -8.16
C LEU A 295 0.82 3.17 -8.95
N SER A 296 2.09 3.43 -9.26
CA SER A 296 2.46 4.40 -10.29
C SER A 296 2.07 3.90 -11.67
N ASN A 297 1.42 4.76 -12.44
CA ASN A 297 1.16 4.51 -13.85
C ASN A 297 2.48 4.58 -14.63
N SER A 298 2.82 3.49 -15.32
CA SER A 298 4.05 3.36 -16.12
C SER A 298 4.21 4.47 -17.15
N ASN A 299 3.11 5.10 -17.58
CA ASN A 299 3.11 6.06 -18.68
C ASN A 299 3.12 7.53 -18.22
N SER A 300 2.78 7.82 -16.95
CA SER A 300 2.62 9.21 -16.48
C SER A 300 3.38 9.54 -15.20
N SER A 301 4.03 8.57 -14.55
CA SER A 301 4.68 8.77 -13.23
C SER A 301 3.75 9.36 -12.17
N THR A 302 2.43 9.19 -12.34
CA THR A 302 1.40 9.60 -11.38
C THR A 302 0.83 8.39 -10.67
N LEU A 303 0.39 8.58 -9.43
CA LEU A 303 -0.28 7.54 -8.65
C LEU A 303 -1.71 7.28 -9.14
N ASN A 304 -2.12 6.02 -9.10
CA ASN A 304 -3.53 5.65 -9.18
C ASN A 304 -4.24 5.93 -7.84
N ILE A 305 -4.60 7.19 -7.62
CA ILE A 305 -5.20 7.68 -6.36
C ILE A 305 -6.42 6.85 -5.90
N PRO A 306 -7.37 6.45 -6.78
CA PRO A 306 -8.45 5.55 -6.38
C PRO A 306 -7.97 4.24 -5.73
N LEU A 307 -6.98 3.55 -6.32
CA LEU A 307 -6.45 2.31 -5.73
C LEU A 307 -5.70 2.55 -4.43
N VAL A 308 -4.94 3.65 -4.36
CA VAL A 308 -4.26 4.07 -3.14
C VAL A 308 -5.29 4.21 -2.02
N ASN A 309 -6.35 4.98 -2.23
CA ASN A 309 -7.39 5.21 -1.22
C ASN A 309 -8.06 3.91 -0.75
N ILE A 310 -8.26 2.94 -1.63
CA ILE A 310 -8.80 1.62 -1.24
C ILE A 310 -7.86 0.91 -0.25
N LEU A 311 -6.57 0.86 -0.54
CA LEU A 311 -5.58 0.26 0.37
C LEU A 311 -5.45 1.05 1.67
N LEU A 312 -5.48 2.38 1.59
CA LEU A 312 -5.43 3.23 2.77
C LEU A 312 -6.66 2.99 3.68
N ASN A 313 -7.85 2.83 3.11
CA ASN A 313 -9.04 2.51 3.88
C ASN A 313 -8.96 1.15 4.57
N ILE A 314 -8.33 0.16 3.94
CA ILE A 314 -8.09 -1.15 4.54
C ILE A 314 -7.12 -1.01 5.72
N GLY A 315 -5.98 -0.34 5.54
CA GLY A 315 -5.02 -0.13 6.62
C GLY A 315 -5.62 0.64 7.80
N HIS A 316 -6.44 1.67 7.56
CA HIS A 316 -7.20 2.36 8.62
C HIS A 316 -8.20 1.43 9.32
N THR A 317 -8.93 0.61 8.55
CA THR A 317 -9.89 -0.35 9.10
C THR A 317 -9.19 -1.40 9.99
N ILE A 318 -8.03 -1.89 9.56
CA ILE A 318 -7.22 -2.84 10.33
C ILE A 318 -6.77 -2.17 11.62
N ASN A 319 -6.16 -0.99 11.54
CA ASN A 319 -5.73 -0.20 12.69
C ASN A 319 -6.85 0.00 13.71
N ASN A 320 -8.04 0.42 13.27
CA ASN A 320 -9.20 0.63 14.15
C ASN A 320 -9.68 -0.65 14.85
N LYS A 321 -9.41 -1.83 14.28
CA LYS A 321 -9.70 -3.14 14.89
C LYS A 321 -8.61 -3.63 15.83
N LEU A 322 -7.42 -3.03 15.86
CA LEU A 322 -6.34 -3.43 16.76
C LEU A 322 -6.65 -3.01 18.20
N ARG A 323 -6.25 -3.84 19.16
CA ARG A 323 -6.47 -3.58 20.60
C ARG A 323 -5.44 -2.62 21.21
N LYS A 324 -4.24 -2.56 20.65
CA LYS A 324 -3.10 -1.73 21.10
C LYS A 324 -2.20 -1.46 19.91
N ASN A 325 -1.20 -0.59 20.13
CA ASN A 325 -0.10 -0.36 19.18
C ASN A 325 -0.61 0.00 17.77
N HIS A 326 -1.50 0.99 17.72
CA HIS A 326 -1.96 1.53 16.44
C HIS A 326 -0.80 2.15 15.68
N CYS A 327 -0.82 1.94 14.37
CA CYS A 327 0.14 2.50 13.44
C CYS A 327 -0.60 3.41 12.46
N PRO A 328 -1.13 4.55 12.94
CA PRO A 328 -1.76 5.51 12.04
C PRO A 328 -0.69 5.99 11.07
N TYR A 329 -1.04 6.02 9.79
CA TYR A 329 -0.21 6.64 8.77
C TYR A 329 -1.01 7.75 8.13
N ASP A 330 -0.30 8.79 7.72
CA ASP A 330 -0.81 9.83 6.86
C ASP A 330 -0.14 9.66 5.49
N PHE A 331 -0.96 9.58 4.45
CA PHE A 331 -0.48 9.46 3.09
C PHE A 331 -0.75 10.78 2.37
N ASN A 332 0.33 11.48 2.01
CA ASN A 332 0.24 12.68 1.22
C ASN A 332 0.60 12.36 -0.24
N SER A 333 -0.41 12.43 -1.12
CA SER A 333 -0.27 12.19 -2.55
C SER A 333 0.53 13.25 -3.29
N ASP A 334 0.77 14.41 -2.67
CA ASP A 334 1.51 15.52 -3.28
C ASP A 334 3.02 15.27 -3.26
N TYR A 335 3.49 14.38 -2.38
CA TYR A 335 4.91 14.01 -2.34
C TYR A 335 5.27 13.13 -3.53
N THR A 336 6.29 13.55 -4.26
CA THR A 336 6.89 12.74 -5.31
C THR A 336 7.58 11.50 -4.74
N TYR A 337 7.70 10.44 -5.54
CA TYR A 337 8.49 9.26 -5.16
C TYR A 337 9.91 9.61 -4.70
N LYS A 338 10.53 10.60 -5.35
CA LYS A 338 11.87 11.07 -5.01
C LYS A 338 11.91 11.70 -3.62
N GLU A 339 10.96 12.56 -3.28
CA GLU A 339 10.89 13.16 -1.94
C GLU A 339 10.67 12.11 -0.86
N LEU A 340 9.84 11.10 -1.11
CA LEU A 340 9.64 9.99 -0.19
C LEU A 340 10.92 9.16 -0.01
N GLN A 341 11.67 8.92 -1.08
CA GLN A 341 12.97 8.25 -1.01
C GLN A 341 13.98 9.05 -0.17
N GLU A 342 14.03 10.38 -0.35
CA GLU A 342 14.93 11.24 0.42
C GLU A 342 14.57 11.28 1.90
N ARG A 343 13.27 11.33 2.22
CA ARG A 343 12.74 11.23 3.59
C ARG A 343 13.15 9.90 4.23
N LYS A 344 12.94 8.79 3.53
CA LYS A 344 13.36 7.46 4.00
C LYS A 344 14.87 7.40 4.24
N ASP A 345 15.68 7.89 3.32
CA ASP A 345 17.14 7.84 3.44
C ASP A 345 17.65 8.70 4.62
N LEU A 346 17.01 9.85 4.89
CA LEU A 346 17.26 10.67 6.08
C LEU A 346 16.83 9.97 7.37
N HIS A 347 15.63 9.39 7.40
CA HIS A 347 15.13 8.60 8.52
C HIS A 347 16.12 7.48 8.89
N ASP A 348 16.50 6.68 7.89
CA ASP A 348 17.42 5.56 8.07
C ASP A 348 18.79 6.01 8.54
N PHE A 349 19.28 7.14 8.03
CA PHE A 349 20.52 7.72 8.51
C PHE A 349 20.45 8.03 10.01
N PHE A 350 19.43 8.74 10.48
CA PHE A 350 19.31 9.08 11.90
C PHE A 350 19.16 7.86 12.79
N LYS A 351 18.43 6.82 12.33
CA LYS A 351 18.31 5.54 13.03
C LYS A 351 19.65 4.80 13.16
N ASN A 352 20.52 4.93 12.16
CA ASN A 352 21.84 4.29 12.16
C ASN A 352 22.96 5.19 12.71
N TYR A 353 22.71 6.48 12.94
CA TYR A 353 23.73 7.48 13.24
C TYR A 353 24.70 7.01 14.33
N LYS A 354 24.16 6.56 15.48
CA LYS A 354 24.99 6.18 16.61
C LYS A 354 25.89 4.98 16.29
N LYS A 355 25.37 4.00 15.56
CA LYS A 355 26.12 2.79 15.17
C LYS A 355 27.21 3.13 14.17
N ILE A 356 26.93 4.02 13.23
CA ILE A 356 27.92 4.56 12.29
C ILE A 356 29.00 5.31 13.06
N GLU A 357 28.59 6.19 13.98
CA GLU A 357 29.49 7.00 14.83
C GLU A 357 30.46 6.12 15.63
N THR A 358 29.98 5.01 16.20
CA THR A 358 30.78 4.11 17.03
C THR A 358 31.51 3.03 16.23
N LYS A 359 31.40 3.03 14.89
CA LYS A 359 31.90 1.95 14.02
C LYS A 359 31.48 0.57 14.53
N ASP A 360 30.17 0.41 14.77
CA ASP A 360 29.60 -0.84 15.27
C ASP A 360 30.00 -2.03 14.36
N SER A 361 30.35 -3.17 14.98
CA SER A 361 30.77 -4.38 14.28
C SER A 361 29.74 -4.95 13.29
N SER A 362 28.46 -4.59 13.43
CA SER A 362 27.42 -4.96 12.46
C SER A 362 27.54 -4.22 11.12
N ILE A 363 28.34 -3.16 11.04
CA ILE A 363 28.55 -2.36 9.83
C ILE A 363 29.87 -2.79 9.17
N SER A 364 29.81 -3.79 8.31
CA SER A 364 30.98 -4.27 7.53
C SER A 364 31.11 -3.51 6.20
N ILE A 365 31.43 -2.21 6.26
CA ILE A 365 31.51 -1.33 5.09
C ILE A 365 32.85 -0.58 5.11
N SER A 366 33.50 -0.44 3.95
CA SER A 366 34.73 0.36 3.85
C SER A 366 34.48 1.83 4.18
N ASP A 367 35.43 2.49 4.84
CA ASP A 367 35.35 3.92 5.17
C ASP A 367 35.06 4.78 3.93
N LYS A 368 35.64 4.44 2.75
CA LYS A 368 35.38 5.14 1.48
C LYS A 368 33.91 5.07 1.05
N ALA A 369 33.29 3.90 1.15
CA ALA A 369 31.87 3.73 0.80
C ALA A 369 30.97 4.43 1.81
N LEU A 370 31.32 4.37 3.10
CA LEU A 370 30.61 5.08 4.15
C LEU A 370 30.70 6.61 3.97
N CYS A 371 31.87 7.14 3.61
CA CYS A 371 32.02 8.55 3.22
C CYS A 371 31.11 8.93 2.06
N ALA A 372 31.03 8.11 1.00
CA ALA A 372 30.14 8.38 -0.12
C ALA A 372 28.66 8.45 0.31
N TYR A 373 28.24 7.55 1.21
CA TYR A 373 26.89 7.56 1.77
C TYR A 373 26.61 8.78 2.66
N VAL A 374 27.49 9.06 3.64
CA VAL A 374 27.29 10.20 4.55
C VAL A 374 27.34 11.52 3.77
N SER A 375 28.17 11.63 2.74
CA SER A 375 28.22 12.81 1.86
C SER A 375 26.92 12.99 1.07
N TYR A 376 26.33 11.91 0.60
CA TYR A 376 24.99 11.94 -0.01
C TYR A 376 23.94 12.41 1.00
N ILE A 377 23.92 11.83 2.20
CA ILE A 377 22.98 12.25 3.26
C ILE A 377 23.20 13.71 3.65
N TYR A 378 24.44 14.20 3.73
CA TYR A 378 24.70 15.60 4.08
C TYR A 378 24.09 16.56 3.05
N LYS A 379 24.12 16.21 1.76
CA LYS A 379 23.42 16.98 0.72
C LYS A 379 21.90 16.98 0.94
N LEU A 380 21.31 15.84 1.30
CA LEU A 380 19.89 15.77 1.66
C LEU A 380 19.59 16.63 2.88
N TYR A 381 20.40 16.50 3.93
CA TYR A 381 20.26 17.24 5.18
C TYR A 381 20.22 18.75 4.96
N LYS A 382 21.17 19.29 4.18
CA LYS A 382 21.21 20.73 3.84
C LYS A 382 19.97 21.22 3.09
N ARG A 383 19.33 20.35 2.31
CA ARG A 383 18.11 20.69 1.55
C ARG A 383 16.85 20.67 2.42
N HIS A 384 16.75 19.71 3.34
CA HIS A 384 15.56 19.56 4.18
C HIS A 384 15.59 20.42 5.45
N ILE A 385 16.77 20.74 5.99
CA ILE A 385 16.90 21.44 7.28
C ILE A 385 16.12 22.76 7.33
N GLY A 386 16.11 23.54 6.25
CA GLY A 386 15.42 24.84 6.23
C GLY A 386 13.90 24.75 6.22
N GLY A 387 13.32 23.61 5.81
CA GLY A 387 11.88 23.36 5.89
C GLY A 387 11.46 22.57 7.12
N CYS A 388 12.43 22.05 7.89
CA CYS A 388 12.19 21.13 9.00
C CYS A 388 12.58 21.68 10.37
N CYS A 389 13.44 22.70 10.41
CA CYS A 389 14.05 23.19 11.64
C CYS A 389 14.00 24.71 11.74
N GLU A 390 13.59 25.20 12.90
CA GLU A 390 13.64 26.60 13.29
C GLU A 390 14.49 26.73 14.55
N TYR A 391 15.47 27.64 14.56
CA TYR A 391 16.38 27.80 15.69
C TYR A 391 16.17 29.15 16.38
N TYR A 392 16.45 29.18 17.68
CA TYR A 392 16.43 30.37 18.51
C TYR A 392 17.73 30.46 19.31
N ASP A 393 18.32 31.64 19.37
CA ASP A 393 19.62 31.87 20.03
C ASP A 393 19.52 31.64 21.55
N LYS A 394 18.35 31.92 22.14
CA LYS A 394 18.11 31.70 23.56
C LYS A 394 18.11 30.20 23.90
N ASN A 395 19.13 29.76 24.64
CA ASN A 395 19.30 28.40 25.19
C ASN A 395 19.45 27.28 24.13
N ASN A 396 19.89 27.58 22.91
CA ASN A 396 19.97 26.61 21.81
C ASN A 396 18.64 25.88 21.55
N HIS A 397 17.52 26.57 21.75
CA HIS A 397 16.21 25.99 21.52
C HIS A 397 15.95 25.87 20.01
N TYR A 398 15.27 24.79 19.61
CA TYR A 398 14.85 24.58 18.23
C TYR A 398 13.48 23.90 18.18
N GLU A 399 12.73 24.20 17.13
CA GLU A 399 11.50 23.52 16.76
C GLU A 399 11.76 22.55 15.60
N GLU A 400 11.17 21.35 15.67
CA GLU A 400 11.31 20.28 14.67
C GLU A 400 9.95 19.91 14.10
N HIS A 401 9.76 20.22 12.82
CA HIS A 401 8.48 20.06 12.10
C HIS A 401 8.39 18.75 11.30
N CYS A 402 9.52 18.06 11.12
CA CYS A 402 9.66 16.86 10.29
C CYS A 402 10.03 15.60 11.11
N GLN A 403 9.43 15.43 12.28
CA GLN A 403 9.85 14.44 13.29
C GLN A 403 9.87 12.99 12.78
N GLU A 404 9.05 12.70 11.76
CA GLU A 404 8.92 11.42 11.03
C GLU A 404 10.20 10.96 10.32
N TYR A 405 11.11 11.87 9.98
CA TYR A 405 12.30 11.54 9.20
C TYR A 405 13.53 12.43 9.41
N PHE A 406 13.39 13.56 10.07
CA PHE A 406 14.47 14.54 10.25
C PHE A 406 14.83 14.72 11.72
N LYS A 407 16.06 15.14 12.00
CA LYS A 407 16.51 15.58 13.33
C LYS A 407 17.24 16.92 13.27
N CYS A 408 16.76 17.88 14.07
CA CYS A 408 17.29 19.24 14.13
C CYS A 408 18.42 19.43 15.14
N ASP A 409 18.70 18.46 16.02
CA ASP A 409 19.86 18.54 16.91
C ASP A 409 21.14 18.65 16.08
N SER A 410 21.88 19.75 16.23
CA SER A 410 23.13 20.01 15.51
C SER A 410 24.21 18.97 15.80
N LYS A 411 24.12 18.23 16.92
CA LYS A 411 24.99 17.09 17.22
C LYS A 411 24.81 15.95 16.22
N LEU A 412 23.62 15.81 15.63
CA LEU A 412 23.30 14.79 14.63
C LEU A 412 23.57 15.26 13.20
N ASN A 413 24.22 16.41 13.01
CA ASN A 413 24.65 16.89 11.71
C ASN A 413 25.54 15.84 11.01
N PRO A 414 25.21 15.42 9.78
CA PRO A 414 26.03 14.47 9.03
C PRO A 414 27.49 14.89 8.83
N ASN A 415 27.79 16.19 8.79
CA ASN A 415 29.16 16.68 8.69
C ASN A 415 30.05 16.23 9.86
N ASN A 416 29.47 16.03 11.05
CA ASN A 416 30.20 15.51 12.21
C ASN A 416 30.76 14.11 11.93
N LEU A 417 30.00 13.27 11.24
CA LEU A 417 30.47 11.95 10.80
C LEU A 417 31.50 12.05 9.67
N LEU A 418 31.34 12.98 8.73
CA LEU A 418 32.35 13.21 7.68
C LEU A 418 33.71 13.61 8.26
N ILE A 419 33.71 14.48 9.27
CA ILE A 419 34.92 14.86 10.00
C ILE A 419 35.50 13.65 10.73
N LYS A 420 34.67 12.91 11.47
CA LYS A 420 35.11 11.75 12.26
C LYS A 420 35.68 10.62 11.42
N LEU A 421 35.11 10.38 10.23
CA LEU A 421 35.56 9.38 9.26
C LEU A 421 36.73 9.88 8.39
N ASN A 422 37.16 11.13 8.58
CA ASN A 422 38.18 11.81 7.77
C ASN A 422 37.87 11.79 6.26
N CYS A 423 36.61 12.00 5.89
CA CYS A 423 36.20 12.09 4.48
C CYS A 423 36.76 13.34 3.80
N ASN A 424 36.83 13.35 2.48
CA ASN A 424 37.33 14.49 1.70
C ASN A 424 36.26 15.58 1.55
N GLU A 425 34.99 15.19 1.55
CA GLU A 425 33.84 16.07 1.34
C GLU A 425 33.39 16.79 2.63
N LYS A 426 34.13 16.63 3.74
CA LYS A 426 33.82 17.31 5.01
C LYS A 426 33.96 18.82 4.84
N GLU A 427 33.00 19.56 5.38
CA GLU A 427 33.09 21.00 5.53
C GLU A 427 33.78 21.34 6.87
N SER A 428 34.41 22.51 6.95
CA SER A 428 34.90 23.02 8.23
C SER A 428 33.74 23.14 9.24
N VAL A 429 34.06 23.08 10.53
CA VAL A 429 33.04 23.22 11.58
C VAL A 429 32.36 24.58 11.46
N GLU A 430 33.15 25.62 11.17
CA GLU A 430 32.68 26.99 10.97
C GLU A 430 31.73 27.10 9.77
N ASP A 431 32.07 26.48 8.63
CA ASP A 431 31.21 26.54 7.44
C ASP A 431 29.91 25.76 7.61
N SER A 432 29.96 24.61 8.28
CA SER A 432 28.77 23.82 8.58
C SER A 432 27.85 24.55 9.56
N GLN A 433 28.41 25.29 10.52
CA GLN A 433 27.65 26.05 11.51
C GLN A 433 26.82 27.18 10.89
N LYS A 434 27.29 27.78 9.78
CA LYS A 434 26.59 28.86 9.05
C LYS A 434 25.17 28.49 8.64
N ILE A 435 24.85 27.20 8.51
CA ILE A 435 23.50 26.75 8.13
C ILE A 435 22.51 26.99 9.28
N PHE A 436 22.85 26.58 10.51
CA PHE A 436 22.02 26.79 11.70
C PHE A 436 21.85 28.29 12.00
N GLU A 437 22.95 29.01 11.85
CA GLU A 437 23.07 30.45 11.96
C GLU A 437 22.14 31.23 11.01
N LYS A 438 21.87 30.70 9.81
CA LYS A 438 20.91 31.30 8.85
C LYS A 438 19.46 30.98 9.19
N LEU A 439 19.23 29.85 9.86
CA LEU A 439 17.91 29.39 10.27
C LEU A 439 17.50 29.87 11.67
N THR A 440 18.38 30.64 12.33
CA THR A 440 18.10 31.23 13.63
C THR A 440 17.25 32.48 13.46
N ILE A 441 15.97 32.40 13.82
CA ILE A 441 14.94 33.40 13.49
C ILE A 441 15.19 34.72 14.22
N ASP A 442 15.56 34.65 15.49
CA ASP A 442 15.76 35.82 16.36
C ASP A 442 17.15 36.48 16.19
N ARG A 443 18.02 35.89 15.37
CA ARG A 443 19.41 36.36 15.21
C ARG A 443 19.50 37.82 14.79
N GLY A 444 18.66 38.26 13.86
CA GLY A 444 18.65 39.66 13.40
C GLY A 444 18.29 40.64 14.52
N VAL A 445 17.29 40.29 15.33
CA VAL A 445 16.84 41.08 16.48
C VAL A 445 17.92 41.12 17.56
N ILE A 446 18.61 40.00 17.80
CA ILE A 446 19.68 39.91 18.79
C ILE A 446 20.88 40.75 18.36
N LEU A 447 21.37 40.59 17.14
CA LEU A 447 22.48 41.39 16.60
C LEU A 447 22.17 42.89 16.66
N PHE A 448 20.93 43.28 16.36
CA PHE A 448 20.48 44.67 16.51
C PHE A 448 20.52 45.13 17.97
N THR A 449 20.01 44.30 18.89
CA THR A 449 20.01 44.60 20.33
C THR A 449 21.42 44.72 20.88
N GLU A 450 22.34 43.84 20.49
CA GLU A 450 23.75 43.87 20.89
C GLU A 450 24.46 45.12 20.38
N LYS A 451 24.29 45.46 19.10
CA LYS A 451 24.83 46.70 18.53
C LYS A 451 24.27 47.94 19.24
N SER A 452 22.99 47.95 19.56
CA SER A 452 22.36 49.03 20.32
C SER A 452 22.97 49.17 21.72
N LYS A 453 23.14 48.04 22.44
CA LYS A 453 23.82 48.01 23.75
C LYS A 453 25.28 48.46 23.68
N GLN A 454 26.01 48.06 22.63
CA GLN A 454 27.39 48.47 22.43
C GLN A 454 27.49 49.98 22.19
N ARG A 455 26.67 50.53 21.29
CA ARG A 455 26.60 51.99 21.07
C ARG A 455 26.24 52.75 22.34
N TYR A 456 25.29 52.24 23.13
CA TYR A 456 24.99 52.82 24.44
C TYR A 456 26.21 52.83 25.36
N LYS A 457 26.95 51.72 25.46
CA LYS A 457 28.19 51.67 26.26
C LYS A 457 29.23 52.67 25.78
N GLU A 458 29.46 52.76 24.47
CA GLU A 458 30.40 53.72 23.86
C GLU A 458 30.02 55.17 24.17
N LEU A 459 28.73 55.51 24.12
CA LEU A 459 28.20 56.82 24.49
C LEU A 459 28.37 57.15 25.98
N VAL A 460 28.31 56.15 26.86
CA VAL A 460 28.48 56.31 28.31
C VAL A 460 29.97 56.36 28.70
N THR A 461 30.86 55.67 27.98
CA THR A 461 32.31 55.65 28.28
C THR A 461 33.11 56.74 27.58
N GLY A 462 32.63 57.28 26.45
CA GLY A 462 33.18 58.50 25.86
C GLY A 462 32.66 59.72 26.63
N ASN A 463 33.54 60.62 27.05
CA ASN A 463 33.18 61.91 27.71
C ASN A 463 32.39 62.84 26.77
N TYR A 464 31.16 62.47 26.38
CA TYR A 464 30.25 63.27 25.55
C TYR A 464 29.09 63.88 26.35
N TYR A 465 29.25 64.04 27.66
CA TYR A 465 28.39 64.94 28.45
C TYR A 465 28.98 66.35 28.45
N HIS A 466 28.97 67.01 27.29
CA HIS A 466 28.90 68.47 27.22
C HIS A 466 27.54 68.86 26.61
N PRO A 467 26.68 69.62 27.32
CA PRO A 467 25.28 69.88 26.92
C PRO A 467 25.07 70.56 25.55
N SER A 468 26.14 71.02 24.89
CA SER A 468 26.09 71.70 23.59
C SER A 468 25.89 70.78 22.39
N ASN A 469 26.13 69.46 22.51
CA ASN A 469 26.07 68.53 21.36
C ASN A 469 24.75 67.76 21.23
N LEU A 470 23.84 67.89 22.20
CA LEU A 470 22.53 67.20 22.20
C LEU A 470 21.61 67.68 21.04
N LYS A 471 21.75 68.95 20.62
CA LYS A 471 21.00 69.51 19.48
C LYS A 471 21.42 68.91 18.13
N THR A 472 22.65 68.43 18.01
CA THR A 472 23.17 67.87 16.75
C THR A 472 22.71 66.43 16.55
N LEU A 473 22.61 65.65 17.65
CA LEU A 473 22.15 64.26 17.61
C LEU A 473 20.67 64.15 17.20
N ILE A 474 19.80 65.01 17.73
CA ILE A 474 18.34 65.00 17.43
C ILE A 474 18.06 65.33 15.94
N LYS A 475 18.93 66.12 15.29
CA LYS A 475 18.83 66.41 13.85
C LYS A 475 19.21 65.21 12.96
N SER A 476 20.13 64.36 13.41
CA SER A 476 20.62 63.21 12.63
C SER A 476 19.67 62.00 12.62
N CYS A 477 18.80 61.85 13.62
CA CYS A 477 17.80 60.77 13.66
C CYS A 477 16.54 61.05 12.82
N ARG A 478 16.48 62.16 12.08
CA ARG A 478 15.26 62.58 11.35
C ARG A 478 15.33 62.43 9.82
N MET A 479 16.38 61.83 9.26
CA MET A 479 16.42 61.56 7.82
C MET A 479 16.99 60.18 7.55
N GLU A 480 16.08 59.24 7.28
CA GLU A 480 16.12 58.28 6.17
C GLU A 480 15.17 57.09 6.47
N THR A 481 13.88 57.35 6.29
CA THR A 481 12.98 56.40 5.63
C THR A 481 12.53 57.07 4.35
N PRO A 482 12.63 56.39 3.21
CA PRO A 482 11.41 55.85 2.63
C PRO A 482 11.54 54.38 2.26
N PHE A 483 10.62 53.59 2.80
CA PHE A 483 10.10 52.42 2.10
C PHE A 483 9.30 52.90 0.87
N THR A 484 9.67 52.39 -0.29
CA THR A 484 8.77 52.06 -1.42
C THR A 484 9.22 50.75 -1.99
#